data_AF-A0A5C4VC21-F1
#
_entry.id   AF-A0A5C4VC21-F1
#
_cell.length_a   1.000
_cell.length_b   1.000
_cell.length_c   1.000
_cell.angle_alpha   90.00
_cell.angle_beta   90.00
_cell.angle_gamma   90.00
#
_symmetry.space_group_name_H-M   'P 1'
#
loop_
_entity.id
_entity.type
_entity.pdbx_description
1 polymer ?
#
loop_
_entity_poly.entity_id
_entity_poly.type
_entity_poly.pdbx_seq_one_letter_code
_entity_poly.pdbx_strand_id
1 'polypeptide(L)'
;MTVRVARSVGIGVGLGLTLLLTMYLLVGLLWHVRTDGPAGVTREGRAEAVGSAEVLHTVETSNPTGADAYEITYLVLDHHAEDASRVLEEERARLEASRWSPYAPEHATDGTLLAFGASTERHDTAAEFRVLSRFLEEGDHAMPEDDFTEIAQRFEGRADLLIVRLRPRAP
;
A
#
# COMPACT_ATOMS: atom_id res chain seq x y z
N MET A 1 -25.58 31.86 -55.31
CA MET A 1 -24.20 31.88 -54.80
C MET A 1 -24.17 31.53 -53.30
N THR A 2 -24.81 30.45 -52.88
CA THR A 2 -25.16 30.16 -51.46
C THR A 2 -24.61 28.83 -50.92
N VAL A 3 -23.99 28.02 -51.79
CA VAL A 3 -23.60 26.63 -51.46
C VAL A 3 -22.26 26.55 -50.69
N ARG A 4 -21.43 27.59 -50.71
CA ARG A 4 -20.12 27.58 -50.02
C ARG A 4 -20.18 27.89 -48.52
N VAL A 5 -21.15 28.70 -48.08
CA VAL A 5 -21.27 29.13 -46.68
C VAL A 5 -21.79 28.01 -45.77
N ALA A 6 -22.65 27.12 -46.29
CA ALA A 6 -23.19 25.99 -45.54
C ALA A 6 -22.11 24.94 -45.15
N ARG A 7 -21.06 24.79 -45.97
CA ARG A 7 -19.98 23.82 -45.72
C ARG A 7 -19.00 24.29 -44.64
N SER A 8 -18.72 25.59 -44.54
CA SER A 8 -17.84 26.13 -43.51
C SER A 8 -18.47 26.12 -42.11
N VAL A 9 -19.79 26.34 -42.03
CA VAL A 9 -20.53 26.24 -40.76
C VAL A 9 -20.57 24.79 -40.26
N GLY A 10 -20.80 23.81 -41.14
CA GLY A 10 -20.80 22.39 -40.78
C GLY A 10 -19.45 21.89 -40.28
N ILE A 11 -18.33 22.33 -40.87
CA ILE A 11 -16.98 21.99 -40.40
C ILE A 11 -16.68 22.63 -39.04
N GLY A 12 -17.08 23.90 -38.84
CA GLY A 12 -16.89 24.59 -37.56
C GLY A 12 -17.67 23.94 -36.41
N VAL A 13 -18.93 23.56 -36.65
CA VAL A 13 -19.76 22.85 -35.66
C VAL A 13 -19.23 21.44 -35.39
N GLY A 14 -18.76 20.73 -36.43
CA GLY A 14 -18.15 19.41 -36.27
C GLY A 14 -16.89 19.44 -35.42
N LEU A 15 -15.95 20.36 -35.70
CA LEU A 15 -14.73 20.52 -34.91
C LEU A 15 -15.02 20.93 -33.47
N GLY A 16 -15.99 21.82 -33.26
CA GLY A 16 -16.42 22.24 -31.91
C GLY A 16 -16.94 21.07 -31.08
N LEU A 17 -17.80 20.22 -31.66
CA LEU A 17 -18.34 19.04 -31.00
C LEU A 17 -17.25 18.02 -30.66
N THR A 18 -16.33 17.73 -31.59
CA THR A 18 -15.23 16.78 -31.32
C THR A 18 -14.34 17.27 -30.19
N LEU A 19 -14.02 18.57 -30.16
CA LEU A 19 -13.16 19.16 -29.14
C LEU A 19 -13.81 19.13 -27.75
N LEU A 20 -15.13 19.39 -27.68
CA LEU A 20 -15.93 19.26 -26.47
C LEU A 20 -15.95 17.81 -25.95
N LEU A 21 -16.09 16.85 -26.85
CA LEU A 21 -16.14 15.43 -26.51
C LEU A 21 -14.78 14.93 -26.02
N THR A 22 -13.69 15.35 -26.66
CA THR A 22 -12.32 15.09 -26.21
C THR A 22 -12.06 15.71 -24.84
N MET A 23 -12.50 16.95 -24.62
CA MET A 23 -12.35 17.62 -23.32
C MET A 23 -13.15 16.90 -22.23
N TYR A 24 -14.38 16.47 -22.52
CA TYR A 24 -15.21 15.69 -21.59
C TYR A 24 -14.56 14.35 -21.24
N LEU A 25 -13.99 13.64 -22.22
CA LEU A 25 -13.25 12.41 -21.98
C LEU A 25 -11.99 12.64 -21.15
N LEU A 26 -11.25 13.72 -21.41
CA LEU A 26 -10.06 14.10 -20.64
C LEU A 26 -10.41 14.44 -19.20
N VAL A 27 -11.47 15.21 -18.98
CA VAL A 27 -11.99 15.52 -17.65
C VAL A 27 -12.48 14.26 -16.97
N GLY A 28 -13.19 13.37 -17.66
CA GLY A 28 -13.63 12.08 -17.10
C GLY A 28 -12.46 11.18 -16.71
N LEU A 29 -11.41 11.12 -17.53
CA LEU A 29 -10.17 10.38 -17.23
C LEU A 29 -9.44 10.98 -16.02
N LEU A 30 -9.29 12.30 -15.98
CA LEU A 30 -8.70 13.02 -14.85
C LEU A 30 -9.52 12.87 -13.57
N TRP A 31 -10.84 12.84 -13.70
CA TRP A 31 -11.75 12.65 -12.57
C TRP A 31 -11.64 11.22 -12.06
N HIS A 32 -11.64 10.20 -12.93
CA HIS A 32 -11.46 8.80 -12.57
C HIS A 32 -10.11 8.56 -11.87
N VAL A 33 -9.01 9.09 -12.41
CA VAL A 33 -7.67 9.05 -11.79
C VAL A 33 -7.61 9.79 -10.45
N ARG A 34 -8.52 10.75 -10.21
CA ARG A 34 -8.57 11.54 -8.97
C ARG A 34 -9.55 10.96 -7.94
N THR A 35 -10.60 10.27 -8.37
CA THR A 35 -11.61 9.67 -7.48
C THR A 35 -11.25 8.26 -7.08
N ASP A 36 -10.61 7.52 -7.99
CA ASP A 36 -9.96 6.28 -7.67
C ASP A 36 -8.66 6.70 -6.99
N GLY A 37 -8.63 6.67 -5.66
CA GLY A 37 -7.42 6.96 -4.89
C GLY A 37 -6.25 6.06 -5.34
N PRO A 38 -5.05 6.27 -4.77
CA PRO A 38 -3.92 5.35 -4.98
C PRO A 38 -4.43 3.90 -4.88
N ALA A 39 -4.18 3.11 -5.92
CA ALA A 39 -4.68 1.75 -6.01
C ALA A 39 -4.24 1.00 -4.74
N GLY A 40 -5.18 0.34 -4.06
CA GLY A 40 -4.88 -0.45 -2.87
C GLY A 40 -3.78 -1.48 -3.14
N VAL A 41 -3.24 -2.05 -2.05
CA VAL A 41 -2.17 -3.06 -2.15
C VAL A 41 -2.59 -4.17 -3.11
N THR A 42 -1.80 -4.40 -4.16
CA THR A 42 -2.11 -5.43 -5.15
C THR A 42 -2.03 -6.82 -4.52
N ARG A 43 -2.82 -7.77 -5.03
CA ARG A 43 -2.81 -9.16 -4.54
C ARG A 43 -1.41 -9.78 -4.68
N GLU A 44 -0.74 -9.47 -5.78
CA GLU A 44 0.61 -9.92 -6.10
C GLU A 44 1.64 -9.28 -5.15
N GLY A 45 1.55 -7.98 -4.88
CA GLY A 45 2.39 -7.28 -3.91
C GLY A 45 2.25 -7.86 -2.50
N ARG A 46 1.01 -8.13 -2.05
CA ARG A 46 0.71 -8.81 -0.78
C ARG A 46 1.31 -10.22 -0.75
N ALA A 47 1.12 -11.02 -1.80
CA ALA A 47 1.63 -12.39 -1.84
C ALA A 47 3.17 -12.43 -1.81
N GLU A 48 3.83 -11.51 -2.52
CA GLU A 48 5.29 -11.39 -2.47
C GLU A 48 5.78 -10.92 -1.09
N ALA A 49 5.09 -9.97 -0.46
CA ALA A 49 5.43 -9.51 0.88
C ALA A 49 5.28 -10.63 1.93
N VAL A 50 4.18 -11.39 1.90
CA VAL A 50 3.93 -12.50 2.83
C VAL A 50 4.92 -13.66 2.61
N GLY A 51 5.29 -13.95 1.35
CA GLY A 51 6.21 -15.05 1.05
C GLY A 51 5.65 -16.41 1.48
N SER A 52 6.43 -17.15 2.27
CA SER A 52 6.05 -18.48 2.78
C SER A 52 5.43 -18.46 4.18
N ALA A 53 5.22 -17.29 4.77
CA ALA A 53 4.67 -17.16 6.12
C ALA A 53 3.19 -17.59 6.19
N GLU A 54 2.79 -18.12 7.33
CA GLU A 54 1.37 -18.27 7.66
C GLU A 54 0.79 -16.93 8.13
N VAL A 55 -0.33 -16.51 7.57
CA VAL A 55 -1.05 -15.30 8.02
C VAL A 55 -2.02 -15.69 9.13
N LEU A 56 -1.70 -15.32 10.36
CA LEU A 56 -2.51 -15.63 11.54
C LEU A 56 -3.68 -14.66 11.76
N HIS A 57 -3.52 -13.40 11.32
CA HIS A 57 -4.53 -12.36 11.47
C HIS A 57 -4.35 -11.27 10.40
N THR A 58 -5.45 -10.59 10.04
CA THR A 58 -5.47 -9.51 9.06
C THR A 58 -6.40 -8.40 9.54
N VAL A 59 -5.91 -7.17 9.52
CA VAL A 59 -6.69 -5.95 9.77
C VAL A 59 -6.53 -5.04 8.57
N GLU A 60 -7.65 -4.59 8.00
CA GLU A 60 -7.69 -3.64 6.89
C GLU A 60 -8.23 -2.32 7.44
N THR A 61 -7.44 -1.26 7.32
CA THR A 61 -7.78 0.08 7.81
C THR A 61 -7.48 1.12 6.73
N SER A 62 -8.18 2.24 6.75
CA SER A 62 -7.90 3.40 5.89
C SER A 62 -7.04 4.41 6.65
N ASN A 63 -6.11 5.08 5.97
CA ASN A 63 -5.33 6.16 6.58
C ASN A 63 -6.23 7.19 7.31
N PRO A 64 -5.98 7.49 8.60
CA PRO A 64 -6.81 8.40 9.40
C PRO A 64 -6.80 9.87 8.90
N THR A 65 -5.83 10.28 8.07
CA THR A 65 -5.72 11.69 7.65
C THR A 65 -6.67 12.09 6.53
N GLY A 66 -7.40 11.14 5.91
CA GLY A 66 -8.43 11.41 4.90
C GLY A 66 -7.94 12.03 3.59
N ALA A 67 -6.63 12.25 3.43
CA ALA A 67 -6.00 12.66 2.19
C ALA A 67 -5.53 11.41 1.44
N ASP A 68 -6.18 11.15 0.30
CA ASP A 68 -6.03 9.97 -0.56
C ASP A 68 -6.30 8.66 0.19
N ALA A 69 -7.48 8.07 -0.03
CA ALA A 69 -7.92 6.85 0.66
C ALA A 69 -7.07 5.64 0.23
N TYR A 70 -5.84 5.54 0.73
CA TYR A 70 -5.06 4.32 0.62
C TYR A 70 -5.40 3.39 1.78
N GLU A 71 -5.64 2.15 1.42
CA GLU A 71 -5.80 1.04 2.35
C GLU A 71 -4.45 0.71 2.97
N ILE A 72 -4.43 0.55 4.29
CA ILE A 72 -3.33 0.03 5.07
C ILE A 72 -3.77 -1.35 5.57
N THR A 73 -3.04 -2.38 5.21
CA THR A 73 -3.31 -3.76 5.64
C THR A 73 -2.25 -4.19 6.65
N TYR A 74 -2.64 -4.58 7.85
CA TYR A 74 -1.76 -5.20 8.84
C TYR A 74 -1.94 -6.71 8.81
N LEU A 75 -0.84 -7.45 8.74
CA LEU A 75 -0.84 -8.91 8.79
C LEU A 75 0.07 -9.37 9.92
N VAL A 76 -0.43 -10.29 10.76
CA VAL A 76 0.39 -11.01 11.73
C VAL A 76 0.87 -12.30 11.08
N LEU A 77 2.19 -12.47 11.01
CA LEU A 77 2.87 -13.53 10.28
C LEU A 77 3.57 -14.50 11.23
N ASP A 78 3.38 -15.79 11.00
CA ASP A 78 4.12 -16.88 11.65
C ASP A 78 5.06 -17.53 10.63
N HIS A 79 6.36 -17.44 10.89
CA HIS A 79 7.41 -18.08 10.08
C HIS A 79 7.88 -19.41 10.70
N HIS A 80 7.21 -19.88 11.76
CA HIS A 80 7.54 -21.08 12.53
C HIS A 80 9.00 -21.11 13.01
N ALA A 81 9.54 -19.95 13.39
CA ALA A 81 10.91 -19.80 13.86
C ALA A 81 10.93 -19.33 15.32
N GLU A 82 11.97 -19.72 16.06
CA GLU A 82 12.10 -19.36 17.48
C GLU A 82 12.62 -17.93 17.70
N ASP A 83 13.24 -17.30 16.69
CA ASP A 83 13.85 -15.98 16.77
C ASP A 83 13.36 -15.06 15.64
N ALA A 84 12.46 -14.14 16.00
CA ALA A 84 11.88 -13.16 15.10
C ALA A 84 12.92 -12.21 14.48
N SER A 85 14.02 -11.91 15.18
CA SER A 85 15.04 -10.98 14.67
C SER A 85 15.78 -11.60 13.49
N ARG A 86 16.13 -12.89 13.60
CA ARG A 86 16.74 -13.64 12.51
C ARG A 86 15.79 -13.76 11.31
N VAL A 87 14.50 -14.06 11.55
CA VAL A 87 13.49 -14.09 10.47
C VAL A 87 13.41 -12.74 9.77
N LEU A 88 13.46 -11.65 10.51
CA LEU A 88 13.38 -10.30 9.95
C LEU A 88 14.56 -10.00 9.00
N GLU A 89 15.77 -10.48 9.31
CA GLU A 89 16.92 -10.41 8.40
C GLU A 89 16.75 -11.30 7.15
N GLU A 90 16.25 -12.53 7.33
CA GLU A 90 15.99 -13.47 6.23
C GLU A 90 14.93 -12.92 5.27
N GLU A 91 13.86 -12.34 5.80
CA GLU A 91 12.79 -11.70 5.04
C GLU A 91 13.28 -10.47 4.27
N ARG A 92 14.14 -9.66 4.90
CA ARG A 92 14.81 -8.55 4.21
C ARG A 92 15.61 -9.06 3.02
N ALA A 93 16.47 -10.06 3.22
CA ALA A 93 17.29 -10.63 2.16
C ALA A 93 16.44 -11.24 1.03
N ARG A 94 15.34 -11.92 1.38
CA ARG A 94 14.38 -12.49 0.42
C ARG A 94 13.71 -11.42 -0.44
N LEU A 95 13.26 -10.32 0.17
CA LEU A 95 12.62 -9.23 -0.56
C LEU A 95 13.61 -8.48 -1.45
N GLU A 96 14.82 -8.22 -0.97
CA GLU A 96 15.90 -7.64 -1.79
C GLU A 96 16.20 -8.52 -3.01
N ALA A 97 16.31 -9.84 -2.82
CA ALA A 97 16.50 -10.80 -3.92
C ALA A 97 15.31 -10.81 -4.91
N SER A 98 14.11 -10.48 -4.44
CA SER A 98 12.88 -10.37 -5.23
C SER A 98 12.71 -9.01 -5.91
N ARG A 99 13.74 -8.16 -5.88
CA ARG A 99 13.79 -6.79 -6.43
C ARG A 99 12.89 -5.79 -5.70
N TRP A 100 12.67 -5.99 -4.41
CA TRP A 100 12.17 -4.93 -3.55
C TRP A 100 13.32 -4.03 -3.11
N SER A 101 13.09 -2.73 -3.08
CA SER A 101 14.03 -1.72 -2.65
C SER A 101 13.87 -1.49 -1.13
N PRO A 102 14.91 -1.75 -0.33
CA PRO A 102 14.86 -1.55 1.12
C PRO A 102 14.86 -0.05 1.45
N TYR A 103 14.17 0.31 2.53
CA TYR A 103 14.19 1.65 3.11
C TYR A 103 14.12 1.58 4.64
N ALA A 104 14.56 2.65 5.30
CA ALA A 104 14.42 2.76 6.76
C ALA A 104 12.99 3.19 7.10
N PRO A 105 12.22 2.41 7.89
CA PRO A 105 10.89 2.82 8.30
C PRO A 105 10.99 4.01 9.27
N GLU A 106 9.96 4.86 9.29
CA GLU A 106 9.94 6.10 10.10
C GLU A 106 10.11 5.84 11.61
N HIS A 107 9.77 4.63 12.07
CA HIS A 107 9.86 4.21 13.47
C HIS A 107 11.14 3.42 13.82
N ALA A 108 12.11 3.29 12.91
CA ALA A 108 13.38 2.64 13.22
C ALA A 108 14.18 3.47 14.23
N THR A 109 13.99 3.21 15.52
CA THR A 109 14.78 3.80 16.61
C THR A 109 15.95 2.89 16.98
N ASP A 110 17.12 3.50 17.22
CA ASP A 110 18.28 2.90 17.91
C ASP A 110 18.97 1.68 17.29
N GLY A 111 19.16 1.67 15.97
CA GLY A 111 20.21 0.85 15.33
C GLY A 111 20.09 -0.66 15.52
N THR A 112 18.95 -1.13 16.02
CA THR A 112 18.61 -2.54 16.19
C THR A 112 17.67 -2.95 15.06
N LEU A 113 17.93 -4.09 14.40
CA LEU A 113 17.09 -4.66 13.33
C LEU A 113 15.80 -5.24 13.92
N LEU A 114 14.98 -4.40 14.55
CA LEU A 114 13.65 -4.76 15.05
C LEU A 114 12.55 -4.39 14.06
N ALA A 115 12.93 -3.68 12.99
CA ALA A 115 12.06 -3.32 11.88
C ALA A 115 12.86 -3.11 10.59
N PHE A 116 12.24 -3.36 9.43
CA PHE A 116 12.72 -2.86 8.15
C PHE A 116 11.55 -2.55 7.21
N GLY A 117 11.79 -1.64 6.27
CA GLY A 117 10.85 -1.33 5.19
C GLY A 117 11.40 -1.82 3.85
N ALA A 118 10.51 -2.27 2.96
CA ALA A 118 10.85 -2.55 1.57
C ALA A 118 9.69 -2.17 0.66
N SER A 119 9.98 -1.70 -0.56
CA SER A 119 8.96 -1.34 -1.55
C SER A 119 9.28 -1.88 -2.93
N THR A 120 8.27 -2.01 -3.79
CA THR A 120 8.45 -2.41 -5.17
C THR A 120 7.60 -1.56 -6.12
N GLU A 121 8.23 -1.05 -7.17
CA GLU A 121 7.54 -0.32 -8.25
C GLU A 121 6.64 -1.22 -9.08
N ARG A 122 7.02 -2.49 -9.20
CA ARG A 122 6.30 -3.47 -10.03
C ARG A 122 4.84 -3.62 -9.60
N HIS A 123 4.59 -3.53 -8.30
CA HIS A 123 3.30 -3.79 -7.67
C HIS A 123 2.75 -2.58 -6.91
N ASP A 124 3.41 -1.43 -7.04
CA ASP A 124 3.11 -0.20 -6.30
C ASP A 124 2.86 -0.43 -4.80
N THR A 125 3.69 -1.28 -4.19
CA THR A 125 3.47 -1.76 -2.81
C THR A 125 4.69 -1.46 -1.94
N ALA A 126 4.44 -1.05 -0.72
CA ALA A 126 5.41 -0.94 0.35
C ALA A 126 4.99 -1.81 1.55
N ALA A 127 5.97 -2.42 2.19
CA ALA A 127 5.81 -3.33 3.32
C ALA A 127 6.79 -2.95 4.43
N GLU A 128 6.28 -2.79 5.66
CA GLU A 128 7.07 -2.52 6.85
C GLU A 128 6.93 -3.69 7.81
N PHE A 129 8.02 -4.41 8.02
CA PHE A 129 8.09 -5.57 8.91
C PHE A 129 8.61 -5.13 10.27
N ARG A 130 8.00 -5.62 11.33
CA ARG A 130 8.41 -5.40 12.72
C ARG A 130 8.23 -6.68 13.52
N VAL A 131 9.04 -6.86 14.56
CA VAL A 131 8.76 -7.88 15.57
C VAL A 131 7.46 -7.52 16.30
N LEU A 132 6.51 -8.46 16.42
CA LEU A 132 5.19 -8.18 16.97
C LEU A 132 5.25 -7.65 18.41
N SER A 133 6.10 -8.22 19.26
CA SER A 133 6.26 -7.74 20.65
C SER A 133 6.69 -6.28 20.72
N ARG A 134 7.59 -5.85 19.83
CA ARG A 134 8.03 -4.45 19.75
C ARG A 134 6.93 -3.52 19.23
N PHE A 135 6.19 -3.96 18.23
CA PHE A 135 5.01 -3.22 17.76
C PHE A 135 3.99 -3.00 18.88
N LEU A 136 3.74 -4.02 19.71
CA LEU A 136 2.81 -3.92 20.83
C LEU A 136 3.34 -3.04 21.98
N GLU A 137 4.65 -3.03 22.23
CA GLU A 137 5.29 -2.18 23.24
C GLU A 137 5.29 -0.70 22.85
N GLU A 138 5.59 -0.40 21.58
CA GLU A 138 5.71 0.97 21.09
C GLU A 138 4.35 1.58 20.72
N GLY A 139 3.39 0.74 20.36
CA GLY A 139 2.10 1.17 19.84
C GLY A 139 2.14 1.58 18.37
N ASP A 140 0.96 1.81 17.80
CA ASP A 140 0.80 2.37 16.47
C ASP A 140 -0.36 3.35 16.43
N HIS A 141 -0.08 4.57 15.96
CA HIS A 141 -1.09 5.63 15.86
C HIS A 141 -1.95 5.52 14.58
N ALA A 142 -1.53 4.69 13.62
CA ALA A 142 -2.27 4.48 12.37
C ALA A 142 -3.32 3.36 12.46
N MET A 143 -3.21 2.46 13.44
CA MET A 143 -4.16 1.39 13.69
C MET A 143 -5.28 1.84 14.65
N PRO A 144 -6.56 1.50 14.39
CA PRO A 144 -7.63 1.73 15.36
C PRO A 144 -7.36 1.03 16.70
N GLU A 145 -7.71 1.68 17.81
CA GLU A 145 -7.43 1.19 19.17
C GLU A 145 -8.07 -0.18 19.43
N ASP A 146 -9.28 -0.42 18.92
CA ASP A 146 -9.98 -1.70 19.06
C ASP A 146 -9.21 -2.84 18.37
N ASP A 147 -8.74 -2.61 17.13
CA ASP A 147 -7.98 -3.60 16.35
C ASP A 147 -6.61 -3.88 16.99
N PHE A 148 -5.94 -2.82 17.48
CA PHE A 148 -4.67 -2.96 18.19
C PHE A 148 -4.84 -3.79 19.46
N THR A 149 -5.91 -3.51 20.23
CA THR A 149 -6.24 -4.25 21.45
C THR A 149 -6.57 -5.70 21.16
N GLU A 150 -7.29 -5.99 20.08
CA GLU A 150 -7.56 -7.37 19.64
C GLU A 150 -6.27 -8.13 19.35
N ILE A 151 -5.35 -7.55 18.56
CA ILE A 151 -4.06 -8.16 18.25
C ILE A 151 -3.26 -8.41 19.54
N ALA A 152 -3.20 -7.42 20.44
CA ALA A 152 -2.47 -7.52 21.70
C ALA A 152 -2.99 -8.67 22.58
N GLN A 153 -4.30 -8.80 22.72
CA GLN A 153 -4.93 -9.87 23.52
C GLN A 153 -4.75 -11.24 22.86
N ARG A 154 -4.91 -11.32 21.53
CA ARG A 154 -4.89 -12.59 20.80
C ARG A 154 -3.50 -13.23 20.77
N PHE A 155 -2.46 -12.42 20.72
CA PHE A 155 -1.07 -12.87 20.56
C PHE A 155 -0.21 -12.56 21.79
N GLU A 156 -0.83 -12.37 22.95
CA GLU A 156 -0.13 -12.13 24.21
C GLU A 156 0.94 -13.21 24.47
N GLY A 157 2.17 -12.77 24.76
CA GLY A 157 3.30 -13.65 25.06
C GLY A 157 3.98 -14.29 23.84
N ARG A 158 3.53 -14.03 22.61
CA ARG A 158 4.20 -14.50 21.37
C ARG A 158 5.26 -13.50 20.92
N ALA A 159 6.53 -13.82 21.18
CA ALA A 159 7.69 -13.01 20.75
C ALA A 159 8.31 -13.46 19.41
N ASP A 160 7.80 -14.56 18.86
CA ASP A 160 8.26 -15.25 17.66
C ASP A 160 7.56 -14.76 16.36
N LEU A 161 6.56 -13.89 16.50
CA LEU A 161 5.74 -13.41 15.40
C LEU A 161 6.25 -12.09 14.82
N LEU A 162 5.99 -11.90 13.52
CA LEU A 162 6.17 -10.62 12.85
C LEU A 162 4.82 -9.97 12.59
N ILE A 163 4.80 -8.64 12.54
CA ILE A 163 3.71 -7.87 11.96
C ILE A 163 4.23 -7.15 10.74
N VAL A 164 3.47 -7.22 9.64
CA VAL A 164 3.73 -6.45 8.44
C VAL A 164 2.62 -5.44 8.21
N ARG A 165 3.01 -4.19 7.98
CA ARG A 165 2.13 -3.12 7.52
C ARG A 165 2.33 -2.94 6.02
N LEU A 166 1.28 -3.21 5.24
CA LEU A 166 1.25 -3.03 3.80
C LEU A 166 0.51 -1.75 3.44
N ARG A 167 1.04 -1.00 2.47
CA ARG A 167 0.43 0.19 1.90
C ARG A 167 0.86 0.37 0.44
N PRO A 168 0.13 1.17 -0.35
CA PRO A 168 0.63 1.63 -1.63
C PRO A 168 1.96 2.36 -1.47
N ARG A 169 2.85 2.27 -2.45
CA ARG A 169 4.12 2.98 -2.41
C ARG A 169 3.83 4.49 -2.45
N ALA A 170 4.47 5.26 -1.57
CA ALA A 170 4.43 6.72 -1.70
C ALA A 170 5.16 7.12 -3.01
N PRO A 171 4.62 8.07 -3.79
CA PRO A 171 5.23 8.54 -5.02
C PRO A 171 6.59 9.23 -4.81
#